data_AF-A0A523WLA3-F1
#
_entry.id   AF-A0A523WLA3-F1
#
_cell.length_a   1.000
_cell.length_b   1.000
_cell.length_c   1.000
_cell.angle_alpha   90.00
_cell.angle_beta   90.00
_cell.angle_gamma   90.00
#
_symmetry.space_group_name_H-M   'P 1'
#
loop_
_entity.id
_entity.type
_entity.pdbx_description
1 polymer ?
#
loop_
_entity_poly.entity_id
_entity_poly.type
_entity_poly.pdbx_seq_one_letter_code
_entity_poly.pdbx_strand_id
1 'polypeptide(L)'
;MSKMIIPTIIILSLCLFAVFIGGEVRKGSAVAGHAAQVLPCVACHSCESPTHEQPCLRPCPRSSPIMMAEPSPDEGPEELTIDILVDRYEAVEFPHQMHAEISGGCSNCHHHTAIGDTPACSDCHNKPFDPENLQLPGLKGAFHRQCLDCHREMGATTECTGCHAKKETKGE
;
A
#
# COMPACT_ATOMS: atom_id res chain seq x y z
N MET A 1 12.59 81.02 22.79
CA MET A 1 13.22 79.71 22.98
C MET A 1 12.11 78.66 22.97
N SER A 2 12.17 77.77 21.98
CA SER A 2 11.09 76.96 21.43
C SER A 2 10.40 76.03 22.43
N LYS A 3 9.07 76.12 22.52
CA LYS A 3 8.23 75.06 23.08
C LYS A 3 7.79 74.16 21.93
N MET A 4 8.46 73.02 21.85
CA MET A 4 8.21 71.93 20.91
C MET A 4 6.84 71.31 21.20
N ILE A 5 5.92 71.48 20.25
CA ILE A 5 4.60 70.84 20.24
C ILE A 5 4.83 69.40 19.76
N ILE A 6 4.75 68.43 20.66
CA ILE A 6 4.72 67.01 20.29
C ILE A 6 3.24 66.62 20.18
N PRO A 7 2.76 66.18 19.00
CA PRO A 7 1.35 65.87 18.81
C PRO A 7 1.00 64.57 19.52
N THR A 8 -0.13 64.59 20.22
CA THR A 8 -0.82 63.50 20.93
C THR A 8 -1.23 62.31 20.04
N ILE A 9 -0.67 62.19 18.83
CA ILE A 9 -1.02 61.17 17.84
C ILE A 9 -0.22 59.86 18.03
N ILE A 10 0.89 59.87 18.76
CA ILE A 10 1.76 58.67 18.88
C ILE A 10 1.26 57.69 19.97
N ILE A 11 0.39 58.11 20.89
CA ILE A 11 -0.12 57.22 21.97
C ILE A 11 -1.21 56.25 21.44
N LEU A 12 -1.85 56.55 20.31
CA LEU A 12 -2.82 55.63 19.68
C LEU A 12 -2.15 54.51 18.85
N SER A 13 -0.82 54.53 18.70
CA SER A 13 -0.09 53.50 17.94
C SER A 13 0.40 52.32 18.79
N LEU A 14 0.30 52.40 20.12
CA LEU A 14 0.79 51.35 21.03
C LEU A 14 -0.30 50.38 21.53
N CYS A 15 -1.56 50.53 21.11
CA CYS A 15 -2.63 49.56 21.39
C CYS A 15 -2.84 48.52 20.27
N LEU A 16 -2.03 48.57 19.20
CA LEU A 16 -2.03 47.59 18.10
C LEU A 16 -1.07 46.41 18.34
N PHE A 17 -0.45 46.33 19.51
CA PHE A 17 0.30 45.17 19.98
C PHE A 17 -0.46 44.54 21.17
N ALA A 18 -1.18 43.43 20.94
CA ALA A 18 -1.48 42.36 21.93
C ALA A 18 -2.80 41.60 21.66
N VAL A 19 -3.44 41.74 20.51
CA VAL A 19 -4.59 40.88 20.15
C VAL A 19 -4.26 40.17 18.85
N PHE A 20 -4.34 38.83 18.86
CA PHE A 20 -4.09 37.89 17.75
C PHE A 20 -2.68 37.32 17.55
N ILE A 21 -2.08 36.74 18.59
CA ILE A 21 -1.30 35.49 18.41
C ILE A 21 -1.96 34.40 19.25
N GLY A 22 -3.22 34.09 18.92
CA GLY A 22 -3.79 32.79 19.24
C GLY A 22 -3.15 31.78 18.29
N GLY A 23 -2.12 31.08 18.77
CA GLY A 23 -1.58 29.94 18.05
C GLY A 23 -2.67 28.89 17.92
N GLU A 24 -3.20 28.71 16.71
CA GLU A 24 -3.94 27.52 16.34
C GLU A 24 -3.04 26.32 16.64
N VAL A 25 -3.35 25.60 17.72
CA VAL A 25 -2.83 24.26 17.94
C VAL A 25 -3.25 23.46 16.71
N ARG A 26 -2.29 23.20 15.82
CA ARG A 26 -2.45 22.24 14.74
C ARG A 26 -2.86 20.93 15.40
N LYS A 27 -4.16 20.62 15.38
CA LYS A 27 -4.66 19.27 15.58
C LYS A 27 -3.81 18.39 14.67
N GLY A 28 -3.04 17.50 15.28
CA GLY A 28 -2.26 16.52 14.55
C GLY A 28 -3.19 15.88 13.53
N SER A 29 -2.86 16.04 12.25
CA SER A 29 -3.60 15.36 11.20
C SER A 29 -3.42 13.87 11.48
N ALA A 30 -4.50 13.19 11.84
CA ALA A 30 -4.56 11.77 11.63
C ALA A 30 -4.19 11.56 10.16
N VAL A 31 -3.09 10.86 9.91
CA VAL A 31 -2.72 10.46 8.56
C VAL A 31 -3.82 9.52 8.11
N ALA A 32 -4.72 10.02 7.26
CA ALA A 32 -5.64 9.17 6.53
C ALA A 32 -4.80 8.11 5.84
N GLY A 33 -5.12 6.83 6.05
CA GLY A 33 -4.40 5.74 5.41
C GLY A 33 -4.38 5.88 3.89
N HIS A 34 -3.45 5.19 3.23
CA HIS A 34 -3.22 5.28 1.78
C HIS A 34 -4.47 5.09 0.91
N ALA A 35 -5.52 4.45 1.44
CA ALA A 35 -6.78 4.17 0.75
C ALA A 35 -7.64 5.41 0.42
N ALA A 36 -7.42 6.57 1.06
CA ALA A 36 -8.36 7.71 0.99
C ALA A 36 -7.95 8.86 0.04
N GLN A 37 -6.85 8.72 -0.71
CA GLN A 37 -6.31 9.82 -1.52
C GLN A 37 -6.29 9.47 -3.01
N VAL A 38 -6.87 10.35 -3.85
CA VAL A 38 -6.75 10.28 -5.31
C VAL A 38 -5.30 10.61 -5.67
N LEU A 39 -4.48 9.57 -5.86
CA LEU A 39 -3.06 9.73 -6.18
C LEU A 39 -2.89 10.15 -7.66
N PRO A 40 -2.02 11.13 -7.96
CA PRO A 40 -1.69 11.48 -9.33
C PRO A 40 -0.91 10.35 -10.01
N CYS A 41 -1.01 10.21 -11.32
CA CYS A 41 -0.33 9.14 -12.08
C CYS A 41 1.18 9.07 -11.80
N VAL A 42 1.84 10.21 -11.61
CA VAL A 42 3.27 10.32 -11.29
C VAL A 42 3.64 9.78 -9.91
N ALA A 43 2.68 9.41 -9.06
CA ALA A 43 2.96 8.69 -7.83
C ALA A 43 3.41 7.25 -8.13
N CYS A 44 2.83 6.63 -9.15
CA CYS A 44 3.11 5.24 -9.54
C CYS A 44 4.09 5.15 -10.72
N HIS A 45 4.10 6.13 -11.61
CA HIS A 45 4.92 6.11 -12.83
C HIS A 45 6.09 7.11 -12.75
N SER A 46 7.27 6.69 -13.22
CA SER A 46 8.45 7.54 -13.38
C SER A 46 8.47 8.31 -14.70
N CYS A 47 7.63 7.93 -15.66
CA CYS A 47 7.45 8.62 -16.94
C CYS A 47 6.02 9.17 -17.08
N GLU A 48 5.86 10.15 -17.95
CA GLU A 48 4.59 10.87 -18.14
C GLU A 48 3.58 10.08 -18.99
N SER A 49 4.08 9.19 -19.86
CA SER A 49 3.27 8.39 -20.78
C SER A 49 3.64 6.90 -20.73
N PRO A 50 3.20 6.14 -19.71
CA PRO A 50 3.48 4.71 -19.61
C PRO A 50 2.71 3.91 -20.67
N THR A 51 3.31 2.81 -21.16
CA THR A 51 2.62 1.81 -21.99
C THR A 51 2.58 0.46 -21.30
N HIS A 52 1.85 -0.51 -21.86
CA HIS A 52 1.85 -1.88 -21.34
C HIS A 52 3.25 -2.52 -21.40
N GLU A 53 4.00 -2.26 -22.47
CA GLU A 53 5.36 -2.76 -22.66
C GLU A 53 6.38 -1.99 -21.80
N GLN A 54 6.16 -0.71 -21.56
CA GLN A 54 7.03 0.15 -20.76
C GLN A 54 6.21 0.92 -19.73
N PRO A 55 5.82 0.25 -18.63
CA PRO A 55 4.92 0.85 -17.65
C PRO A 55 5.62 1.84 -16.72
N CYS A 56 6.96 1.96 -16.75
CA CYS A 56 7.73 2.93 -15.95
C CYS A 56 7.37 2.92 -14.45
N LEU A 57 7.03 1.77 -13.87
CA LEU A 57 6.53 1.72 -12.48
C LEU A 57 7.66 2.07 -11.50
N ARG A 58 7.36 2.94 -10.54
CA ARG A 58 8.21 3.15 -9.37
C ARG A 58 8.05 1.97 -8.41
N PRO A 59 9.09 1.63 -7.64
CA PRO A 59 8.95 0.70 -6.52
C PRO A 59 7.85 1.17 -5.58
N CYS A 60 6.93 0.27 -5.22
CA CYS A 60 5.91 0.58 -4.23
C CYS A 60 6.58 0.80 -2.87
N PRO A 61 6.35 1.94 -2.19
CA PRO A 61 6.90 2.17 -0.86
C PRO A 61 6.20 1.25 0.14
N ARG A 62 6.67 0.00 0.26
CA ARG A 62 6.29 -0.86 1.38
C ARG A 62 6.83 -0.20 2.65
N SER A 63 5.94 0.15 3.58
CA SER A 63 6.34 0.72 4.87
C SER A 63 7.25 -0.28 5.60
N SER A 64 8.33 0.23 6.19
CA SER A 64 9.29 -0.56 6.97
C SER A 64 8.58 -1.41 8.03
N PRO A 65 9.13 -2.59 8.38
CA PRO A 65 8.53 -3.47 9.37
C PRO A 65 8.30 -2.72 10.69
N ILE A 66 7.10 -2.83 11.24
CA ILE A 66 6.85 -2.38 12.60
C ILE A 66 7.66 -3.29 13.52
N MET A 67 8.47 -2.71 14.42
CA MET A 67 9.34 -3.44 15.34
C MET A 67 8.56 -4.13 16.48
N MET A 68 7.55 -4.93 16.14
CA MET A 68 6.83 -5.79 17.08
C MET A 68 7.01 -7.25 16.67
N ALA A 69 6.87 -8.15 17.64
CA ALA A 69 6.98 -9.58 17.39
C ALA A 69 5.78 -10.04 16.56
N GLU A 70 6.08 -10.49 15.34
CA GLU A 70 5.12 -11.16 14.46
C GLU A 70 4.90 -12.61 14.92
N PRO A 71 3.73 -13.22 14.62
CA PRO A 71 3.51 -14.66 14.76
C PRO A 71 4.60 -15.48 14.06
N SER A 72 4.87 -16.70 14.55
CA SER A 72 5.84 -17.58 13.90
C SER A 72 5.24 -18.27 12.66
N PRO A 73 6.04 -18.59 11.63
CA PRO A 73 5.55 -19.24 10.41
C PRO A 73 4.76 -20.54 10.63
N ASP A 74 5.08 -21.29 11.70
CA ASP A 74 4.43 -22.55 12.06
C ASP A 74 3.06 -22.39 12.73
N GLU A 75 2.66 -21.16 13.09
CA GLU A 75 1.29 -20.87 13.54
C GLU A 75 0.30 -20.77 12.35
N GLY A 76 0.81 -20.59 11.14
CA GLY A 76 0.03 -20.61 9.90
C GLY A 76 -0.16 -22.03 9.33
N PRO A 77 -0.98 -22.19 8.29
CA PRO A 77 -1.09 -23.46 7.57
C PRO A 77 0.25 -23.90 6.98
N GLU A 78 0.53 -25.20 7.01
CA GLU A 78 1.69 -25.77 6.31
C GLU A 78 1.54 -25.59 4.79
N GLU A 79 0.37 -25.95 4.27
CA GLU A 79 -0.05 -25.83 2.88
C GLU A 79 -1.50 -25.34 2.82
N LEU A 80 -1.86 -24.64 1.74
CA LEU A 80 -3.23 -24.26 1.44
C LEU A 80 -3.48 -24.24 -0.06
N THR A 81 -4.73 -24.46 -0.45
CA THR A 81 -5.16 -24.38 -1.84
C THR A 81 -5.76 -23.00 -2.13
N ILE A 82 -5.24 -22.30 -3.14
CA ILE A 82 -5.81 -21.03 -3.63
C ILE A 82 -6.68 -21.31 -4.85
N ASP A 83 -7.99 -21.34 -4.65
CA ASP A 83 -8.98 -21.74 -5.67
C ASP A 83 -9.99 -20.64 -6.06
N ILE A 84 -10.04 -19.53 -5.32
CA ILE A 84 -11.03 -18.43 -5.49
C ILE A 84 -11.05 -17.78 -6.89
N LEU A 85 -9.98 -17.96 -7.68
CA LEU A 85 -9.84 -17.43 -9.04
C LEU A 85 -9.82 -18.51 -10.13
N VAL A 86 -10.12 -19.77 -9.78
CA VAL A 86 -10.11 -20.89 -10.72
C VAL A 86 -11.06 -20.63 -11.89
N ASP A 87 -10.50 -20.67 -13.09
CA ASP A 87 -11.18 -20.43 -14.37
C ASP A 87 -10.45 -21.20 -15.47
N ARG A 88 -9.49 -20.55 -16.16
CA ARG A 88 -8.66 -21.14 -17.23
C ARG A 88 -7.48 -21.99 -16.72
N TYR A 89 -7.15 -21.85 -15.44
CA TYR A 89 -6.09 -22.57 -14.74
C TYR A 89 -6.68 -23.28 -13.53
N GLU A 90 -6.05 -24.38 -13.13
CA GLU A 90 -6.35 -25.12 -11.91
C GLU A 90 -5.98 -24.31 -10.67
N ALA A 91 -6.38 -24.81 -9.50
CA ALA A 91 -6.02 -24.20 -8.22
C ALA A 91 -4.50 -24.23 -8.00
N VAL A 92 -3.99 -23.31 -7.19
CA VAL A 92 -2.59 -23.30 -6.75
C VAL A 92 -2.51 -24.04 -5.43
N GLU A 93 -1.73 -25.12 -5.38
CA GLU A 93 -1.29 -25.69 -4.11
C GLU A 93 -0.11 -24.87 -3.59
N PHE A 94 -0.32 -24.17 -2.48
CA PHE A 94 0.61 -23.17 -1.96
C PHE A 94 1.24 -23.66 -0.65
N PRO A 95 2.56 -24.00 -0.65
CA PRO A 95 3.26 -24.39 0.56
C PRO A 95 3.53 -23.15 1.43
N HIS A 96 2.52 -22.75 2.20
CA HIS A 96 2.44 -21.49 2.93
C HIS A 96 3.55 -21.34 3.98
N GLN A 97 3.79 -22.36 4.80
CA GLN A 97 4.80 -22.28 5.87
C GLN A 97 6.21 -22.02 5.30
N MET A 98 6.60 -22.74 4.24
CA MET A 98 7.88 -22.53 3.56
C MET A 98 8.00 -21.10 3.02
N HIS A 99 6.93 -20.55 2.44
CA HIS A 99 6.95 -19.16 1.95
C HIS A 99 7.01 -18.15 3.09
N ALA A 100 6.36 -18.40 4.23
CA ALA A 100 6.41 -17.54 5.41
C ALA A 100 7.82 -17.52 6.04
N GLU A 101 8.52 -18.64 6.04
CA GLU A 101 9.92 -18.73 6.47
C GLU A 101 10.85 -17.94 5.53
N ILE A 102 10.69 -18.10 4.21
CA ILE A 102 11.53 -17.41 3.21
C ILE A 102 11.26 -15.90 3.19
N SER A 103 10.01 -15.48 3.33
CA SER A 103 9.63 -14.06 3.28
C SER A 103 10.14 -13.28 4.50
N GLY A 104 10.38 -13.96 5.63
CA GLY A 104 10.86 -13.35 6.87
C GLY A 104 9.74 -12.71 7.70
N GLY A 105 8.49 -13.17 7.57
CA GLY A 105 7.40 -12.78 8.47
C GLY A 105 6.02 -12.64 7.81
N CYS A 106 4.98 -12.64 8.64
CA CYS A 106 3.57 -12.62 8.22
C CYS A 106 3.21 -11.35 7.43
N SER A 107 3.66 -10.19 7.90
CA SER A 107 3.35 -8.86 7.34
C SER A 107 3.93 -8.61 5.95
N ASN A 108 4.86 -9.45 5.46
CA ASN A 108 5.34 -9.38 4.08
C ASN A 108 4.27 -9.78 3.07
N CYS A 109 3.31 -10.60 3.48
CA CYS A 109 2.15 -11.03 2.69
C CYS A 109 0.85 -10.47 3.25
N HIS A 110 0.58 -10.66 4.55
CA HIS A 110 -0.56 -10.09 5.26
C HIS A 110 -0.28 -8.65 5.67
N HIS A 111 -0.17 -7.77 4.68
CA HIS A 111 0.19 -6.37 4.89
C HIS A 111 -1.00 -5.50 5.29
N HIS A 112 -0.72 -4.28 5.78
CA HIS A 112 -1.73 -3.26 6.09
C HIS A 112 -2.83 -3.71 7.07
N THR A 113 -2.56 -4.75 7.86
CA THR A 113 -3.44 -5.27 8.92
C THR A 113 -2.81 -5.01 10.28
N ALA A 114 -3.58 -5.21 11.35
CA ALA A 114 -2.98 -5.21 12.68
C ALA A 114 -2.06 -6.43 12.83
N ILE A 115 -1.07 -6.34 13.72
CA ILE A 115 -0.16 -7.45 14.00
C ILE A 115 -0.98 -8.63 14.54
N GLY A 116 -0.77 -9.80 13.93
CA GLY A 116 -1.52 -11.02 14.24
C GLY A 116 -2.81 -11.19 13.44
N ASP A 117 -3.32 -10.15 12.78
CA ASP A 117 -4.49 -10.26 11.90
C ASP A 117 -4.05 -10.69 10.49
N THR A 118 -4.57 -11.83 10.05
CA THR A 118 -4.28 -12.44 8.74
C THR A 118 -5.56 -12.65 7.90
N PRO A 119 -6.31 -11.58 7.57
CA PRO A 119 -7.51 -11.69 6.73
C PRO A 119 -7.16 -12.25 5.35
N ALA A 120 -8.18 -12.81 4.70
CA ALA A 120 -8.01 -13.30 3.34
C ALA A 120 -7.75 -12.13 2.39
N CYS A 121 -6.98 -12.37 1.33
CA CYS A 121 -6.69 -11.33 0.34
C CYS A 121 -7.99 -10.73 -0.24
N SER A 122 -9.03 -11.55 -0.41
CA SER A 122 -10.34 -11.17 -0.93
C SER A 122 -11.13 -10.22 -0.02
N ASP A 123 -10.78 -10.12 1.25
CA ASP A 123 -11.49 -9.25 2.20
C ASP A 123 -11.23 -7.76 1.88
N CYS A 124 -10.08 -7.47 1.27
CA CYS A 124 -9.70 -6.14 0.80
C CYS A 124 -9.61 -6.07 -0.74
N HIS A 125 -9.02 -7.07 -1.39
CA HIS A 125 -8.82 -7.08 -2.84
C HIS A 125 -10.06 -7.61 -3.55
N ASN A 126 -10.90 -6.69 -4.00
CA ASN A 126 -12.18 -7.01 -4.60
C ASN A 126 -12.09 -7.69 -5.98
N LYS A 127 -13.19 -8.36 -6.32
CA LYS A 127 -13.53 -8.86 -7.65
C LYS A 127 -14.95 -8.36 -7.97
N PRO A 128 -15.17 -7.46 -8.95
CA PRO A 128 -14.18 -6.92 -9.91
C PRO A 128 -13.24 -5.88 -9.29
N PHE A 129 -12.16 -5.59 -10.02
CA PHE A 129 -11.26 -4.46 -9.71
C PHE A 129 -12.04 -3.14 -9.73
N ASP A 130 -11.73 -2.27 -8.78
CA ASP A 130 -12.28 -0.92 -8.70
C ASP A 130 -11.41 0.05 -9.51
N PRO A 131 -11.87 0.55 -10.68
CA PRO A 131 -11.10 1.48 -11.50
C PRO A 131 -10.92 2.86 -10.86
N GLU A 132 -11.72 3.21 -9.85
CA GLU A 132 -11.59 4.47 -9.13
C GLU A 132 -10.53 4.39 -8.02
N ASN A 133 -10.16 3.17 -7.59
CA ASN A 133 -9.13 2.93 -6.57
C ASN A 133 -7.92 2.17 -7.14
N LEU A 134 -7.09 2.87 -7.91
CA LEU A 134 -5.87 2.31 -8.53
C LEU A 134 -4.81 1.82 -7.52
N GLN A 135 -4.92 2.20 -6.24
CA GLN A 135 -3.99 1.76 -5.19
C GLN A 135 -4.23 0.32 -4.74
N LEU A 136 -5.47 -0.16 -4.90
CA LEU A 136 -5.88 -1.49 -4.47
C LEU A 136 -6.08 -2.36 -5.71
N PRO A 137 -5.07 -3.17 -6.11
CA PRO A 137 -5.25 -4.07 -7.25
C PRO A 137 -6.40 -5.03 -6.98
N GLY A 138 -7.10 -5.44 -8.03
CA GLY A 138 -8.06 -6.54 -7.92
C GLY A 138 -7.36 -7.83 -7.53
N LEU A 139 -8.12 -8.81 -7.03
CA LEU A 139 -7.60 -10.03 -6.40
C LEU A 139 -6.54 -10.77 -7.26
N LYS A 140 -6.77 -10.90 -8.57
CA LYS A 140 -5.80 -11.53 -9.48
C LYS A 140 -4.47 -10.77 -9.54
N GLY A 141 -4.54 -9.44 -9.63
CA GLY A 141 -3.36 -8.58 -9.66
C GLY A 141 -2.61 -8.60 -8.32
N ALA A 142 -3.34 -8.70 -7.20
CA ALA A 142 -2.75 -8.81 -5.87
C ALA A 142 -1.88 -10.08 -5.75
N PHE A 143 -2.43 -11.25 -6.09
CA PHE A 143 -1.66 -12.51 -6.08
C PHE A 143 -0.45 -12.45 -7.00
N HIS A 144 -0.65 -12.09 -8.28
CA HIS A 144 0.46 -12.08 -9.24
C HIS A 144 1.56 -11.09 -8.86
N ARG A 145 1.22 -9.92 -8.32
CA ARG A 145 2.23 -8.95 -7.89
C ARG A 145 3.00 -9.47 -6.67
N GLN A 146 2.30 -9.99 -5.67
CA GLN A 146 2.96 -10.52 -4.46
C GLN A 146 3.90 -11.69 -4.77
N CYS A 147 3.42 -12.69 -5.54
CA CYS A 147 4.20 -13.88 -5.85
C CYS A 147 5.33 -13.60 -6.84
N LEU A 148 5.03 -12.94 -7.97
CA LEU A 148 6.01 -12.77 -9.04
C LEU A 148 7.09 -11.74 -8.70
N ASP A 149 6.80 -10.71 -7.90
CA ASP A 149 7.82 -9.73 -7.54
C ASP A 149 8.92 -10.38 -6.69
N CYS A 150 8.55 -11.12 -5.64
CA CYS A 150 9.51 -11.85 -4.82
C CYS A 150 10.27 -12.90 -5.65
N HIS A 151 9.56 -13.66 -6.50
CA HIS A 151 10.20 -14.67 -7.34
C HIS A 151 11.21 -14.06 -8.33
N ARG A 152 10.91 -12.90 -8.92
CA ARG A 152 11.86 -12.20 -9.81
C ARG A 152 13.11 -11.75 -9.06
N GLU A 153 12.95 -11.21 -7.86
CA GLU A 153 14.07 -10.73 -7.03
C GLU A 153 15.03 -11.86 -6.65
N MET A 154 14.50 -13.06 -6.38
CA MET A 154 15.30 -14.23 -6.00
C MET A 154 15.67 -15.15 -7.18
N GLY A 155 15.24 -14.85 -8.41
CA GLY A 155 15.47 -15.69 -9.58
C GLY A 155 14.71 -17.03 -9.56
N ALA A 156 13.57 -17.09 -8.88
CA ALA A 156 12.66 -18.23 -8.86
C ALA A 156 11.72 -18.25 -10.09
N THR A 157 10.88 -19.28 -10.17
CA THR A 157 9.96 -19.48 -11.30
C THR A 157 8.97 -18.32 -11.47
N THR A 158 8.79 -17.85 -12.70
CA THR A 158 7.80 -16.84 -13.06
C THR A 158 6.92 -17.27 -14.24
N GLU A 159 7.05 -18.53 -14.64
CA GLU A 159 6.28 -19.16 -15.70
C GLU A 159 4.84 -19.44 -15.24
N CYS A 160 3.86 -19.28 -16.13
CA CYS A 160 2.44 -19.41 -15.81
C CYS A 160 2.09 -20.74 -15.12
N THR A 161 2.64 -21.84 -15.65
CA THR A 161 2.38 -23.19 -15.16
C THR A 161 3.28 -23.61 -14.00
N GLY A 162 4.15 -22.72 -13.52
CA GLY A 162 4.96 -22.95 -12.33
C GLY A 162 4.15 -22.94 -11.04
N CYS A 163 3.01 -22.23 -11.02
CA CYS A 163 2.14 -22.12 -9.84
C CYS A 163 0.80 -22.82 -10.02
N HIS A 164 0.17 -22.69 -11.20
CA HIS A 164 -1.14 -23.29 -11.49
C HIS A 164 -1.14 -23.98 -12.86
N ALA A 165 -1.57 -25.24 -12.91
CA ALA A 165 -1.66 -25.98 -14.17
C ALA A 165 -2.72 -25.35 -15.09
N LYS A 166 -2.50 -25.41 -16.41
CA LYS A 166 -3.53 -25.02 -17.37
C LYS A 166 -4.64 -26.07 -17.30
N LYS A 167 -5.91 -25.65 -17.27
CA LYS A 167 -7.01 -26.60 -17.41
C LYS A 167 -7.01 -27.20 -18.81
N GLU A 168 -7.26 -28.50 -18.89
CA GLU A 168 -7.55 -29.15 -20.16
C GLU A 168 -8.87 -28.57 -20.70
N THR A 169 -8.79 -27.81 -21.79
CA THR A 169 -9.99 -27.39 -22.51
C THR A 169 -10.56 -28.64 -23.16
N LYS A 170 -11.70 -29.16 -22.68
CA LYS A 170 -12.49 -30.12 -23.47
C LYS A 170 -12.71 -29.47 -24.84
N GLY A 171 -12.10 -30.07 -25.87
CA GLY A 171 -12.08 -29.51 -27.21
C GLY A 171 -13.47 -29.16 -27.70
N GLU A 172 -13.56 -27.98 -28.32
CA GLU A 172 -14.67 -27.56 -29.17
C GLU A 172 -14.40 -27.97 -30.62
#